data_AF-A0A3C0KTW8-F1
#
_entry.id   AF-A0A3C0KTW8-F1
#
_cell.length_a   1.000
_cell.length_b   1.000
_cell.length_c   1.000
_cell.angle_alpha   90.00
_cell.angle_beta   90.00
_cell.angle_gamma   90.00
#
_symmetry.space_group_name_H-M   'P 1'
#
loop_
_entity.id
_entity.type
_entity.pdbx_description
1 polymer ?
#
loop_
_entity_poly.entity_id
_entity_poly.type
_entity_poly.pdbx_seq_one_letter_code
_entity_poly.pdbx_strand_id
1 'polypeptide(L)'
;MLPDGETRPELVVKIDAMQEPVRLRFGDMCVDKRFQVLALSFGLAVMVLMTVFVHQVAFAIDQGIDRVLAASSLAALGLAGFAGQFFFGWLSDRIRDPKYASFLGMVFMLAGLIVLLQVTSARGLFFYAVIFGFGYGSLAPLMPILLADRFGRHFLGSVYGFITLFLGIGGSIGPYLAGLIYDRFGAYTYVWQADIVIMIFVAAFILTLKPRESES
;
A
#
# COMPACT_ATOMS: atom_id res chain seq x y z
N MET A 1 2.69 -46.79 45.36
CA MET A 1 3.45 -45.57 45.69
C MET A 1 4.68 -45.58 44.82
N LEU A 2 4.67 -44.79 43.74
CA LEU A 2 5.85 -44.52 42.90
C LEU A 2 6.27 -43.06 43.19
N PRO A 3 7.51 -42.83 43.64
CA PRO A 3 7.99 -41.53 44.07
C PRO A 3 8.78 -40.82 42.95
N ASP A 4 8.11 -40.23 41.96
CA ASP A 4 8.81 -39.55 40.86
C ASP A 4 8.42 -38.07 40.78
N GLY A 5 9.18 -37.26 41.51
CA GLY A 5 9.16 -35.79 41.50
C GLY A 5 10.35 -35.17 40.76
N GLU A 6 11.07 -35.93 39.92
CA GLU A 6 12.14 -35.38 39.10
C GLU A 6 11.57 -34.73 37.84
N THR A 7 11.30 -33.43 37.93
CA THR A 7 11.19 -32.57 36.75
C THR A 7 12.53 -32.61 36.03
N ARG A 8 12.66 -33.44 34.98
CA ARG A 8 13.90 -33.57 34.19
C ARG A 8 14.31 -32.19 33.67
N PRO A 9 15.34 -31.54 34.25
CA PRO A 9 15.73 -30.18 33.89
C PRO A 9 16.13 -30.11 32.42
N GLU A 10 16.69 -31.20 31.90
CA GLU A 10 17.03 -31.37 30.49
C GLU A 10 15.82 -31.25 29.55
N LEU A 11 14.62 -31.69 29.97
CA LEU A 11 13.43 -31.61 29.13
C LEU A 11 12.90 -30.17 29.07
N VAL A 12 12.96 -29.44 30.20
CA VAL A 12 12.57 -28.03 30.31
C VAL A 12 13.56 -27.15 29.54
N VAL A 13 14.87 -27.37 29.71
CA VAL A 13 15.92 -26.66 28.97
C VAL A 13 15.86 -26.92 27.46
N LYS A 14 15.47 -28.13 27.05
CA LYS A 14 15.31 -28.47 25.62
C LYS A 14 14.06 -27.84 25.01
N ILE A 15 12.99 -27.66 25.79
CA ILE A 15 11.80 -26.89 25.36
C ILE A 15 12.15 -25.41 25.22
N ASP A 16 12.92 -24.85 26.16
CA ASP A 16 13.35 -23.44 26.15
C ASP A 16 14.35 -23.16 24.99
N ALA A 17 15.27 -24.09 24.72
CA ALA A 17 16.22 -24.00 23.61
C ALA A 17 15.57 -24.21 22.22
N MET A 18 14.44 -24.93 22.15
CA MET A 18 13.61 -25.02 20.93
C MET A 18 12.71 -23.78 20.73
N GLN A 19 12.66 -22.88 21.72
CA GLN A 19 11.90 -21.64 21.71
C GLN A 19 12.77 -20.40 21.47
N GLU A 20 13.98 -20.52 20.88
CA GLU A 20 14.59 -19.32 20.32
C GLU A 20 13.61 -18.74 19.30
N PRO A 21 13.07 -17.52 19.52
CA PRO A 21 12.14 -16.94 18.58
C PRO A 21 12.91 -16.77 17.28
N VAL A 22 12.52 -17.51 16.24
CA VAL A 22 13.12 -17.36 14.90
C VAL A 22 13.03 -15.88 14.55
N ARG A 23 14.12 -15.14 14.71
CA ARG A 23 14.12 -13.69 14.46
C ARG A 23 14.32 -13.50 12.97
N LEU A 24 13.27 -13.06 12.28
CA LEU A 24 13.42 -12.61 10.91
C LEU A 24 14.42 -11.45 10.88
N ARG A 25 15.51 -11.62 10.13
CA ARG A 25 16.48 -10.56 9.92
C ARG A 25 16.01 -9.69 8.76
N PHE A 26 16.31 -8.40 8.85
CA PHE A 26 16.00 -7.44 7.79
C PHE A 26 16.62 -7.84 6.45
N GLY A 27 17.88 -8.30 6.47
CA GLY A 27 18.59 -8.74 5.28
C GLY A 27 17.89 -9.88 4.54
N ASP A 28 17.32 -10.84 5.27
CA ASP A 28 16.62 -11.99 4.69
C ASP A 28 15.34 -11.54 3.97
N MET A 29 14.63 -10.56 4.53
CA MET A 29 13.44 -9.97 3.92
C MET A 29 13.78 -9.19 2.64
N CYS A 30 14.89 -8.46 2.62
CA CYS A 30 15.32 -7.74 1.43
C CYS A 30 15.63 -8.65 0.24
N VAL A 31 15.95 -9.93 0.46
CA VAL A 31 16.21 -10.91 -0.61
C VAL A 31 14.94 -11.71 -0.98
N ASP A 32 13.97 -11.82 -0.05
CA ASP A 32 12.70 -12.51 -0.28
C ASP A 32 11.89 -11.83 -1.40
N LYS A 33 11.54 -12.60 -2.43
CA LYS A 33 10.81 -12.11 -3.60
C LYS A 33 9.39 -11.64 -3.28
N ARG A 34 8.70 -12.27 -2.33
CA ARG A 34 7.35 -11.88 -1.91
C ARG A 34 7.42 -10.53 -1.18
N PHE A 35 8.44 -10.35 -0.34
CA PHE A 35 8.66 -9.10 0.36
C PHE A 35 9.01 -7.98 -0.62
N GLN A 36 9.94 -8.22 -1.57
CA GLN A 36 10.28 -7.25 -2.61
C GLN A 36 9.04 -6.81 -3.42
N VAL A 37 8.18 -7.75 -3.81
CA VAL A 37 6.94 -7.45 -4.54
C VAL A 37 6.00 -6.57 -3.71
N LEU A 38 5.78 -6.91 -2.44
CA LEU A 38 4.90 -6.14 -1.56
C LEU A 38 5.50 -4.77 -1.24
N ALA A 39 6.78 -4.69 -0.88
CA ALA A 39 7.47 -3.45 -0.55
C ALA A 39 7.48 -2.47 -1.72
N LEU A 40 7.78 -2.94 -2.94
CA LEU A 40 7.73 -2.09 -4.13
C LEU A 40 6.30 -1.69 -4.49
N SER A 41 5.34 -2.62 -4.46
CA SER A 41 3.96 -2.32 -4.85
C SER A 41 3.31 -1.31 -3.90
N PHE A 42 3.40 -1.53 -2.58
CA PHE A 42 2.82 -0.63 -1.59
C PHE A 42 3.65 0.66 -1.43
N GLY A 43 4.99 0.58 -1.50
CA GLY A 43 5.85 1.75 -1.43
C GLY A 43 5.62 2.72 -2.59
N LEU A 44 5.53 2.22 -3.82
CA LEU A 44 5.24 3.04 -5.00
C LEU A 44 3.78 3.52 -5.02
N ALA A 45 2.82 2.71 -4.57
CA ALA A 45 1.44 3.18 -4.41
C ALA A 45 1.33 4.31 -3.38
N VAL A 46 2.08 4.24 -2.27
CA VAL A 46 2.16 5.31 -1.27
C VAL A 46 2.90 6.54 -1.80
N MET A 47 3.92 6.35 -2.65
CA MET A 47 4.58 7.46 -3.34
C MET A 47 3.57 8.26 -4.18
N VAL A 48 2.82 7.59 -5.04
CA VAL A 48 1.76 8.20 -5.86
C VAL A 48 0.68 8.84 -4.98
N LEU A 49 0.24 8.15 -3.93
CA LEU A 49 -0.73 8.68 -2.98
C LEU A 49 -0.27 10.01 -2.38
N MET A 50 0.97 10.07 -1.88
CA MET A 50 1.48 11.28 -1.26
C MET A 50 1.69 12.40 -2.28
N THR A 51 2.13 12.07 -3.50
CA THR A 51 2.17 13.03 -4.60
C THR A 51 0.81 13.69 -4.82
N VAL A 52 -0.25 12.88 -4.92
CA VAL A 52 -1.63 13.35 -5.07
C VAL A 52 -2.03 14.23 -3.89
N PHE A 53 -1.89 13.76 -2.65
CA PHE A 53 -2.28 14.54 -1.45
C PHE A 53 -1.62 15.91 -1.37
N VAL A 54 -0.35 16.01 -1.78
CA VAL A 54 0.40 17.27 -1.73
C VAL A 54 0.07 18.19 -2.91
N HIS A 55 -0.03 17.66 -4.13
CA HIS A 55 -0.05 18.50 -5.34
C HIS A 55 -1.41 18.63 -6.01
N GLN A 56 -2.41 17.80 -5.69
CA GLN A 56 -3.69 17.83 -6.39
C GLN A 56 -4.46 19.15 -6.21
N VAL A 57 -4.31 19.79 -5.05
CA VAL A 57 -4.95 21.10 -4.78
C VAL A 57 -4.29 22.20 -5.61
N ALA A 58 -2.96 22.21 -5.69
CA ALA A 58 -2.23 23.16 -6.53
C ALA A 58 -2.59 22.98 -8.00
N PHE A 59 -2.60 21.73 -8.49
CA PHE A 59 -3.05 21.42 -9.85
C PHE A 59 -4.47 21.89 -10.13
N ALA A 60 -5.43 21.66 -9.22
CA ALA A 60 -6.80 22.11 -9.40
C ALA A 60 -6.90 23.64 -9.52
N ILE A 61 -6.12 24.38 -8.71
CA ILE A 61 -6.05 25.84 -8.78
C ILE A 61 -5.44 26.30 -10.12
N ASP A 62 -4.41 25.61 -10.63
CA ASP A 62 -3.83 25.89 -11.95
C ASP A 62 -4.84 25.68 -13.08
N GLN A 63 -5.80 24.77 -12.90
CA GLN A 63 -6.93 24.56 -13.81
C GLN A 63 -8.07 25.59 -13.64
N GLY A 64 -7.87 26.61 -12.79
CA GLY A 64 -8.86 27.66 -12.52
C GLY A 64 -10.00 27.22 -11.60
N ILE A 65 -9.87 26.10 -10.89
CA ILE A 65 -10.86 25.64 -9.91
C ILE A 65 -10.67 26.43 -8.61
N ASP A 66 -11.79 26.86 -8.03
CA ASP A 66 -11.80 27.55 -6.74
C ASP A 66 -11.06 26.76 -5.65
N ARG A 67 -10.33 27.50 -4.79
CA ARG A 67 -9.48 26.92 -3.74
C ARG A 67 -10.27 26.13 -2.71
N VAL A 68 -11.48 26.56 -2.36
CA VAL A 68 -12.33 25.85 -1.38
C VAL A 68 -12.84 24.55 -1.98
N LEU A 69 -13.25 24.56 -3.24
CA LEU A 69 -13.64 23.34 -3.96
C LEU A 69 -12.46 22.37 -4.12
N ALA A 70 -11.28 22.89 -4.47
CA ALA A 70 -10.06 22.09 -4.57
C ALA A 70 -9.70 21.42 -3.24
N ALA A 71 -9.74 22.16 -2.12
CA ALA A 71 -9.49 21.58 -0.79
C ALA A 71 -10.59 20.58 -0.38
N SER A 72 -11.85 20.88 -0.68
CA SER A 72 -13.00 20.02 -0.36
C SER A 72 -12.97 18.69 -1.12
N SER A 73 -12.32 18.64 -2.28
CA SER A 73 -12.10 17.38 -3.01
C SER A 73 -11.22 16.38 -2.23
N LEU A 74 -10.29 16.84 -1.39
CA LEU A 74 -9.52 15.96 -0.49
C LEU A 74 -10.42 15.31 0.56
N ALA A 75 -11.42 16.03 1.07
CA ALA A 75 -12.38 15.46 2.01
C ALA A 75 -13.23 14.38 1.33
N ALA A 76 -13.66 14.60 0.09
CA ALA A 76 -14.36 13.60 -0.71
C ALA A 76 -13.47 12.37 -0.99
N LEU A 77 -12.19 12.59 -1.32
CA LEU A 77 -11.20 11.52 -1.48
C LEU A 77 -11.06 10.69 -0.20
N GLY A 78 -10.95 11.34 0.96
CA GLY A 78 -10.88 10.67 2.26
C GLY A 78 -12.13 9.87 2.60
N LEU A 79 -13.32 10.42 2.37
CA LEU A 79 -14.60 9.72 2.57
C LEU A 79 -14.74 8.50 1.66
N ALA A 80 -14.38 8.64 0.39
CA ALA A 80 -14.35 7.53 -0.55
C ALA A 80 -13.32 6.46 -0.14
N GLY A 81 -12.15 6.87 0.37
CA GLY A 81 -11.15 5.97 0.94
C GLY A 81 -11.64 5.20 2.15
N PHE A 82 -12.39 5.84 3.05
CA PHE A 82 -13.02 5.15 4.16
C PHE A 82 -14.01 4.08 3.68
N ALA A 83 -14.87 4.40 2.70
CA ALA A 83 -15.78 3.43 2.11
C ALA A 83 -15.02 2.28 1.40
N GLY A 84 -13.96 2.62 0.66
CA GLY A 84 -13.07 1.66 0.02
C GLY A 84 -12.43 0.70 1.01
N GLN A 85 -11.98 1.18 2.17
CA GLN A 85 -11.37 0.36 3.20
C GLN A 85 -12.28 -0.78 3.68
N PHE A 86 -13.57 -0.52 3.91
CA PHE A 86 -14.51 -1.59 4.25
C PHE A 86 -14.75 -2.53 3.06
N PHE A 87 -14.93 -1.96 1.87
CA PHE A 87 -15.17 -2.75 0.66
C PHE A 87 -14.01 -3.72 0.36
N PHE A 88 -12.78 -3.25 0.37
CA PHE A 88 -11.61 -4.06 0.06
C PHE A 88 -11.27 -5.07 1.16
N GLY A 89 -11.51 -4.71 2.43
CA GLY A 89 -11.43 -5.69 3.54
C GLY A 89 -12.42 -6.83 3.33
N TRP A 90 -13.71 -6.51 3.16
CA TRP A 90 -14.75 -7.50 2.88
C TRP A 90 -14.48 -8.31 1.61
N LEU A 91 -14.00 -7.67 0.55
CA LEU A 91 -13.70 -8.34 -0.72
C LEU A 91 -12.57 -9.35 -0.53
N SER A 92 -11.54 -8.98 0.24
CA SER A 92 -10.39 -9.85 0.50
C SER A 92 -10.76 -11.11 1.28
N ASP A 93 -11.78 -11.05 2.13
CA ASP A 93 -12.30 -12.21 2.87
C ASP A 93 -13.09 -13.20 1.97
N ARG A 94 -13.59 -12.73 0.81
CA ARG A 94 -14.42 -13.54 -0.10
C ARG A 94 -13.67 -14.11 -1.29
N ILE A 95 -12.60 -13.46 -1.71
CA ILE A 95 -11.78 -13.94 -2.82
C ILE A 95 -10.74 -14.93 -2.32
N ARG A 96 -10.37 -15.89 -3.17
CA ARG A 96 -9.41 -16.94 -2.80
C ARG A 96 -8.01 -16.42 -2.48
N ASP A 97 -7.59 -15.35 -3.15
CA ASP A 97 -6.29 -14.74 -2.93
C ASP A 97 -6.46 -13.21 -2.77
N PRO A 98 -6.10 -12.62 -1.61
CA PRO A 98 -6.26 -11.20 -1.34
C PRO A 98 -5.49 -10.30 -2.32
N LYS A 99 -4.52 -10.84 -3.09
CA LYS A 99 -3.79 -10.06 -4.09
C LYS A 99 -4.70 -9.50 -5.18
N TYR A 100 -5.81 -10.18 -5.51
CA TYR A 100 -6.74 -9.69 -6.54
C TYR A 100 -7.57 -8.51 -6.04
N ALA A 101 -7.89 -8.43 -4.74
CA ALA A 101 -8.46 -7.23 -4.14
C ALA A 101 -7.45 -6.07 -4.21
N SER A 102 -6.17 -6.35 -3.98
CA SER A 102 -5.11 -5.32 -4.01
C SER A 102 -4.88 -4.79 -5.41
N PHE A 103 -4.84 -5.70 -6.39
CA PHE A 103 -4.84 -5.36 -7.80
C PHE A 103 -6.03 -4.46 -8.18
N LEU A 104 -7.24 -4.83 -7.77
CA LEU A 104 -8.43 -4.04 -8.06
C LEU A 104 -8.34 -2.62 -7.45
N GLY A 105 -7.87 -2.50 -6.21
CA GLY A 105 -7.63 -1.20 -5.57
C GLY A 105 -6.62 -0.33 -6.33
N MET A 106 -5.53 -0.94 -6.79
CA MET A 106 -4.52 -0.27 -7.62
C MET A 106 -5.08 0.16 -8.98
N VAL A 107 -5.98 -0.63 -9.59
CA VAL A 107 -6.70 -0.26 -10.82
C VAL A 107 -7.63 0.93 -10.59
N PHE A 108 -8.32 1.02 -9.45
CA PHE A 108 -9.12 2.19 -9.11
C PHE A 108 -8.25 3.45 -8.93
N MET A 109 -7.11 3.34 -8.24
CA MET A 109 -6.15 4.45 -8.14
C MET A 109 -5.64 4.89 -9.52
N LEU A 110 -5.26 3.95 -10.39
CA LEU A 110 -4.85 4.22 -11.77
C LEU A 110 -5.95 4.93 -12.57
N ALA A 111 -7.18 4.42 -12.52
CA ALA A 111 -8.33 5.04 -13.19
C ALA A 111 -8.58 6.46 -12.67
N GLY A 112 -8.46 6.67 -11.36
CA GLY A 112 -8.55 7.99 -10.74
C GLY A 112 -7.51 8.97 -11.28
N LEU A 113 -6.25 8.55 -11.43
CA LEU A 113 -5.20 9.39 -12.02
C LEU A 113 -5.47 9.74 -13.50
N ILE A 114 -5.97 8.79 -14.27
CA ILE A 114 -6.35 9.05 -15.68
C ILE A 114 -7.45 10.11 -15.75
N VAL A 115 -8.42 10.05 -14.83
CA VAL A 115 -9.45 11.08 -14.71
C VAL A 115 -8.84 12.41 -14.25
N LEU A 116 -7.95 12.41 -13.25
CA LEU A 116 -7.27 13.60 -12.73
C LEU A 116 -6.53 14.35 -13.83
N LEU A 117 -5.82 13.63 -14.71
CA LEU A 117 -5.08 14.20 -15.83
C LEU A 117 -5.96 15.03 -16.79
N GLN A 118 -7.26 14.73 -16.85
CA GLN A 118 -8.24 15.37 -17.73
C GLN A 118 -9.12 16.41 -17.01
N VAL A 119 -8.87 16.69 -15.72
CA VAL A 119 -9.70 17.60 -14.92
C VAL A 119 -9.54 19.03 -15.40
N THR A 120 -10.67 19.64 -15.77
CA THR A 120 -10.81 21.07 -16.10
C THR A 120 -11.96 21.74 -15.35
N SER A 121 -12.61 21.00 -14.44
CA SER A 121 -13.77 21.49 -13.69
C SER A 121 -13.88 20.84 -12.32
N ALA A 122 -14.55 21.53 -11.38
CA ALA A 122 -14.78 21.01 -10.04
C ALA A 122 -15.50 19.65 -10.04
N ARG A 123 -16.49 19.45 -10.94
CA ARG A 123 -17.19 18.16 -11.06
C ARG A 123 -16.23 17.02 -11.43
N GLY A 124 -15.32 17.26 -12.38
CA GLY A 124 -14.28 16.28 -12.73
C GLY A 124 -13.36 15.98 -11.56
N LEU A 125 -12.99 17.00 -10.77
CA LEU A 125 -12.16 16.84 -9.58
C LEU A 125 -12.84 15.98 -8.51
N PHE A 126 -14.12 16.21 -8.21
CA PHE A 126 -14.85 15.35 -7.26
C PHE A 126 -15.04 13.92 -7.79
N PHE A 127 -15.24 13.76 -9.11
CA PHE A 127 -15.36 12.44 -9.72
C PHE A 127 -14.05 11.63 -9.61
N TYR A 128 -12.90 12.24 -9.91
CA TYR A 128 -11.60 11.61 -9.69
C TYR A 128 -11.41 11.28 -8.20
N ALA A 129 -11.72 12.21 -7.30
CA ALA A 129 -11.52 12.04 -5.86
C ALA A 129 -12.26 10.80 -5.33
N VAL A 130 -13.49 10.55 -5.81
CA VAL A 130 -14.24 9.35 -5.45
C VAL A 130 -13.59 8.08 -5.99
N ILE A 131 -13.17 8.05 -7.25
CA ILE A 131 -12.56 6.86 -7.88
C ILE A 131 -11.20 6.55 -7.24
N PHE A 132 -10.32 7.55 -7.19
CA PHE A 132 -8.98 7.42 -6.61
C PHE A 132 -9.07 7.11 -5.12
N GLY A 133 -9.90 7.85 -4.38
CA GLY A 133 -10.13 7.66 -2.96
C GLY A 133 -10.60 6.24 -2.65
N PHE A 134 -11.60 5.74 -3.38
CA PHE A 134 -12.08 4.36 -3.22
C PHE A 134 -10.94 3.33 -3.39
N GLY A 135 -10.12 3.47 -4.43
CA GLY A 135 -8.95 2.62 -4.65
C GLY A 135 -7.87 2.76 -3.56
N TYR A 136 -7.59 3.98 -3.11
CA TYR A 136 -6.68 4.27 -2.00
C TYR A 136 -7.09 3.54 -0.71
N GLY A 137 -8.40 3.43 -0.45
CA GLY A 137 -8.95 2.68 0.68
C GLY A 137 -8.49 1.22 0.75
N SER A 138 -8.03 0.64 -0.36
CA SER A 138 -7.49 -0.72 -0.41
C SER A 138 -6.16 -0.90 0.34
N LEU A 139 -5.35 0.16 0.49
CA LEU A 139 -3.98 0.02 1.00
C LEU A 139 -3.94 -0.40 2.47
N ALA A 140 -4.76 0.24 3.31
CA ALA A 140 -4.78 0.01 4.75
C ALA A 140 -5.17 -1.43 5.16
N PRO A 141 -6.25 -2.04 4.62
CA PRO A 141 -6.62 -3.40 4.98
C PRO A 141 -5.77 -4.45 4.27
N LEU A 142 -5.43 -4.26 2.99
CA LEU A 142 -4.82 -5.33 2.20
C LEU A 142 -3.34 -5.53 2.48
N MET A 143 -2.61 -4.50 2.91
CA MET A 143 -1.21 -4.63 3.26
C MET A 143 -1.00 -5.65 4.41
N PRO A 144 -1.61 -5.49 5.60
CA PRO A 144 -1.44 -6.47 6.68
C PRO A 144 -2.05 -7.83 6.34
N ILE A 145 -3.13 -7.89 5.56
CA ILE A 145 -3.74 -9.16 5.11
C ILE A 145 -2.76 -9.94 4.23
N LEU A 146 -2.17 -9.29 3.22
CA LEU A 146 -1.20 -9.92 2.33
C LEU A 146 0.06 -10.36 3.08
N LEU A 147 0.55 -9.54 4.01
CA LEU A 147 1.71 -9.90 4.82
C LEU A 147 1.43 -11.11 5.71
N ALA A 148 0.27 -11.14 6.37
CA ALA A 148 -0.14 -12.26 7.20
C ALA A 148 -0.34 -13.54 6.37
N ASP A 149 -0.89 -13.42 5.17
CA ASP A 149 -1.09 -14.54 4.24
C ASP A 149 0.24 -15.10 3.70
N ARG A 150 1.20 -14.24 3.34
CA ARG A 150 2.48 -14.68 2.75
C ARG A 150 3.53 -15.12 3.76
N PHE A 151 3.61 -14.45 4.91
CA PHE A 151 4.65 -14.69 5.92
C PHE A 151 4.12 -15.35 7.20
N GLY A 152 2.80 -15.42 7.36
CA GLY A 152 2.17 -15.91 8.59
C GLY A 152 2.01 -14.83 9.65
N ARG A 153 1.00 -15.01 10.51
CA ARG A 153 0.62 -14.03 11.55
C ARG A 153 1.69 -13.83 12.62
N HIS A 154 2.49 -14.86 12.91
CA HIS A 154 3.57 -14.80 13.90
C HIS A 154 4.60 -13.72 13.57
N PHE A 155 4.93 -13.54 12.29
CA PHE A 155 5.97 -12.62 11.85
C PHE A 155 5.44 -11.24 11.42
N LEU A 156 4.12 -11.04 11.49
CA LEU A 156 3.46 -9.87 10.94
C LEU A 156 4.06 -8.56 11.46
N GLY A 157 4.32 -8.45 12.78
CA GLY A 157 4.88 -7.24 13.38
C GLY A 157 6.25 -6.86 12.80
N SER A 158 7.15 -7.84 12.62
CA SER A 158 8.49 -7.59 12.07
C SER A 158 8.43 -7.22 10.59
N VAL A 159 7.71 -7.99 9.77
CA VAL A 159 7.61 -7.74 8.33
C VAL A 159 6.88 -6.43 8.05
N TYR A 160 5.84 -6.11 8.83
CA TYR A 160 5.15 -4.83 8.77
C TYR A 160 6.08 -3.67 9.15
N GLY A 161 6.90 -3.82 10.19
CA GLY A 161 7.91 -2.82 10.54
C GLY A 161 8.94 -2.58 9.43
N PHE A 162 9.32 -3.62 8.69
CA PHE A 162 10.24 -3.47 7.57
C PHE A 162 9.59 -2.83 6.35
N ILE A 163 8.35 -3.21 6.01
CA ILE A 163 7.67 -2.65 4.84
C ILE A 163 7.39 -1.16 5.03
N THR A 164 7.06 -0.71 6.25
CA THR A 164 6.75 0.70 6.52
C THR A 164 7.93 1.63 6.27
N LEU A 165 9.17 1.13 6.38
CA LEU A 165 10.36 1.90 5.96
C LEU A 165 10.31 2.23 4.47
N PHE A 166 9.95 1.27 3.62
CA PHE A 166 9.81 1.49 2.18
C PHE A 166 8.63 2.41 1.86
N LEU A 167 7.53 2.33 2.62
CA LEU A 167 6.41 3.26 2.49
C LEU A 167 6.83 4.69 2.87
N GLY A 168 7.61 4.86 3.94
CA GLY A 168 8.12 6.17 4.36
C GLY A 168 9.05 6.78 3.31
N ILE A 169 9.91 5.97 2.70
CA ILE A 169 10.77 6.39 1.58
C ILE A 169 9.90 6.83 0.39
N GLY A 170 8.95 6.00 -0.04
CA GLY A 170 8.05 6.31 -1.15
C GLY A 170 7.24 7.59 -0.88
N GLY A 171 6.64 7.70 0.30
CA GLY A 171 5.84 8.85 0.70
C GLY A 171 6.62 10.17 0.81
N SER A 172 7.94 10.11 0.99
CA SER A 172 8.80 11.30 1.00
C SER A 172 9.31 11.66 -0.39
N ILE A 173 9.69 10.65 -1.19
CA ILE A 173 10.26 10.84 -2.53
C ILE A 173 9.20 11.35 -3.51
N GLY A 174 7.95 10.88 -3.41
CA GLY A 174 6.86 11.23 -4.33
C GLY A 174 6.64 12.73 -4.45
N PRO A 175 6.24 13.41 -3.35
CA PRO A 175 6.05 14.86 -3.35
C PRO A 175 7.30 15.63 -3.76
N TYR A 176 8.50 15.19 -3.32
CA TYR A 176 9.74 15.86 -3.68
C TYR A 176 10.01 15.83 -5.20
N LEU A 177 9.87 14.65 -5.83
CA LEU A 177 10.06 14.52 -7.28
C LEU A 177 8.97 15.26 -8.06
N ALA A 178 7.72 15.24 -7.58
CA ALA A 178 6.63 15.99 -8.18
C ALA A 178 6.89 17.50 -8.20
N GLY A 179 7.37 18.05 -7.08
CA GLY A 179 7.81 19.45 -7.01
C GLY A 179 8.95 19.74 -7.98
N LEU A 180 9.97 18.88 -8.05
CA LEU A 180 11.09 19.05 -8.99
C LEU A 180 10.64 19.01 -10.47
N ILE A 181 9.68 18.14 -10.81
CA ILE A 181 9.09 18.07 -12.16
C ILE A 181 8.33 19.38 -12.43
N TYR A 182 7.52 19.86 -11.48
CA TYR A 182 6.81 21.11 -11.62
C TYR A 182 7.76 22.31 -11.78
N ASP A 183 8.82 22.41 -10.98
CA ASP A 183 9.80 23.50 -11.07
C ASP A 183 10.52 23.55 -12.42
N ARG A 184 10.73 22.38 -13.06
CA ARG A 184 11.41 22.29 -14.36
C ARG A 184 10.49 22.55 -15.55
N PHE A 185 9.25 22.04 -15.50
CA PHE A 185 8.34 22.05 -16.65
C PHE A 185 7.19 23.04 -16.51
N GLY A 186 6.94 23.58 -15.31
CA GLY A 186 5.84 24.49 -15.00
C GLY A 186 4.44 23.85 -15.07
N ALA A 187 4.35 22.52 -15.06
CA ALA A 187 3.08 21.82 -15.25
C ALA A 187 3.02 20.47 -14.52
N TYR A 188 1.92 20.24 -13.81
CA TYR A 188 1.64 18.97 -13.13
C TYR A 188 1.25 17.82 -14.08
N THR A 189 0.95 18.11 -15.35
CA THR A 189 0.60 17.08 -16.35
C THR A 189 1.68 16.00 -16.43
N TYR A 190 2.96 16.37 -16.37
CA TYR A 190 4.08 15.42 -16.40
C TYR A 190 4.17 14.58 -15.11
N VAL A 191 3.80 15.15 -13.97
CA VAL A 191 3.72 14.43 -12.68
C VAL A 191 2.66 13.33 -12.77
N TRP A 192 1.46 13.68 -13.23
CA TRP A 192 0.36 12.74 -13.34
C TRP A 192 0.63 11.63 -14.38
N GLN A 193 1.30 11.96 -15.49
CA GLN A 193 1.74 10.96 -16.47
C GLN A 193 2.75 9.98 -15.86
N ALA A 194 3.71 10.47 -15.08
CA ALA A 194 4.67 9.62 -14.38
C ALA A 194 3.97 8.71 -13.35
N ASP A 195 3.05 9.26 -12.57
CA ASP A 195 2.27 8.49 -11.59
C ASP A 195 1.39 7.41 -12.25
N ILE A 196 0.80 7.70 -13.42
CA ILE A 196 0.05 6.70 -14.21
C ILE A 196 0.97 5.55 -14.62
N VAL A 197 2.16 5.86 -15.15
CA VAL A 197 3.14 4.83 -15.54
C VAL A 197 3.54 3.98 -14.34
N ILE A 198 3.83 4.61 -13.19
CA ILE A 198 4.15 3.91 -11.93
C ILE A 198 2.99 2.99 -11.52
N MET A 199 1.75 3.48 -11.55
CA MET A 199 0.58 2.68 -11.16
C MET A 199 0.31 1.50 -12.09
N ILE A 200 0.59 1.63 -13.39
CA ILE A 200 0.54 0.49 -14.33
C ILE A 200 1.56 -0.58 -13.91
N PHE A 201 2.79 -0.18 -13.61
CA PHE A 201 3.82 -1.11 -13.13
C PHE A 201 3.42 -1.77 -11.81
N VAL A 202 2.90 -0.99 -10.84
CA VAL A 202 2.45 -1.49 -9.54
C VAL A 202 1.32 -2.52 -9.69
N ALA A 203 0.32 -2.22 -10.53
CA ALA A 203 -0.79 -3.13 -10.81
C ALA A 203 -0.32 -4.43 -11.50
N ALA A 204 0.65 -4.35 -12.42
CA ALA A 204 1.25 -5.54 -13.02
C ALA A 204 2.07 -6.34 -11.99
N PHE A 205 2.83 -5.65 -11.14
CA PHE A 205 3.77 -6.28 -10.22
C PHE A 205 3.09 -7.04 -9.10
N ILE A 206 1.98 -6.51 -8.55
CA ILE A 206 1.23 -7.20 -7.49
C ILE A 206 0.67 -8.55 -7.93
N LEU A 207 0.37 -8.72 -9.22
CA LEU A 207 -0.13 -9.99 -9.76
C LEU A 207 0.93 -11.10 -9.74
N THR A 208 2.22 -10.73 -9.80
CA THR A 208 3.36 -11.65 -9.71
C THR A 208 3.57 -12.22 -8.31
N LEU A 209 2.85 -11.71 -7.31
CA LEU A 209 2.93 -12.18 -5.94
C LEU A 209 2.53 -13.66 -5.85
N LYS A 210 3.49 -14.47 -5.42
CA LYS A 210 3.33 -15.93 -5.27
C LYS A 210 2.64 -16.26 -3.94
N PRO A 211 1.76 -17.27 -3.91
CA PRO A 211 1.23 -17.82 -2.67
C PRO A 211 2.32 -18.35 -1.74
N ARG A 212 1.98 -18.44 -0.45
CA ARG A 212 2.77 -19.23 0.50
C ARG A 212 2.67 -20.70 0.07
N GLU A 213 3.80 -21.35 -0.16
CA GLU A 213 3.85 -22.80 -0.31
C GLU A 213 3.39 -23.41 1.02
N SER A 214 2.27 -24.14 1.00
CA SER A 214 1.85 -24.91 2.17
C SER A 214 2.87 -26.02 2.37
N GLU A 215 3.54 -26.05 3.53
CA GLU A 215 4.19 -27.26 3.99
C GLU A 215 3.11 -28.36 4.04
N SER A 216 3.18 -29.29 3.07
CA SER A 216 2.39 -30.52 3.02
C SER A 216 3.08 -31.60 3.83
#